data_AF-A0A918PA18-F1
#
_entry.id   AF-A0A918PA18-F1
#
_cell.length_a   1.000
_cell.length_b   1.000
_cell.length_c   1.000
_cell.angle_alpha   90.00
_cell.angle_beta   90.00
_cell.angle_gamma   90.00
#
_symmetry.space_group_name_H-M   'P 1'
#
loop_
_entity.id
_entity.type
_entity.pdbx_description
1 polymer ?
#
loop_
_entity_poly.entity_id
_entity_poly.type
_entity_poly.pdbx_seq_one_letter_code
_entity_poly.pdbx_strand_id
1 'polypeptide(L)'
;MHTHHTHHTHHTHHTHHTHHTQLSSGRPLSLPASAIPDGCLPWSGEQARRWTEALPPRWVPRWRRVSYVTGLVAGAVLMAGGLVLGAGLWAWAAVLVALQAVWLVVRPEFVRVCAPVALALIVVVPGTRWEVRAAVAAGLVLVWVAASLRAAARRRQREVAVAAAGGVVASSPDGGVPLGRGRFLGGVGLVLVVGGAVTVAAGELWGAADDRLVATAVGWLVAGLGLTVLGSGALGRWRAAALRAAPVPVLRVLARENGDGDTEVFAADDVAARRPLFVVAMAEAEAGDGKGEDDEDGAEDGAEDGDEELDAFLDRLDADEPGPLREAVLHGAPYDGAEILLVSAATEPDGPPVVERSTGPVLPLSEGAVRRLFADRERVRARERRQEELRDAVVGAMTAGDVRQWRAGGVDRLASVVMALWGLFLCRDWFADPGNGFWQAGLTEVLGVLGAFWLAVKSGWRLTADRSGLWLRGLRGPRHIPWDDVRSVRRESTRLRLRWRGDSWTVSAPYWGRLQRRWGLSHPYDVLVAELGAMHADVLLRPTGESGARERGGPLWPLGVLLALVWTAAVVWVAAGLSR
;
A
#
# COMPACT_ATOMS: atom_id res chain seq x y z
N MET A 1 2.22 -52.16 55.71
CA MET A 1 2.41 -52.88 54.43
C MET A 1 1.81 -52.03 53.33
N HIS A 2 2.67 -51.37 52.56
CA HIS A 2 2.33 -50.49 51.45
C HIS A 2 1.96 -51.30 50.21
N THR A 3 0.91 -50.89 49.51
CA THR A 3 0.64 -51.30 48.12
C THR A 3 0.52 -50.03 47.27
N HIS A 4 1.57 -49.77 46.51
CA HIS A 4 1.63 -48.74 45.47
C HIS A 4 0.78 -49.18 44.27
N HIS A 5 -0.13 -48.32 43.83
CA HIS A 5 -0.82 -48.41 42.55
C HIS A 5 -0.17 -47.42 41.58
N THR A 6 0.55 -47.93 40.59
CA THR A 6 1.15 -47.16 39.50
C THR A 6 0.17 -47.14 38.33
N HIS A 7 -0.43 -45.98 38.07
CA HIS A 7 -1.15 -45.70 36.83
C HIS A 7 -0.12 -45.35 35.74
N HIS A 8 0.01 -46.21 34.73
CA HIS A 8 0.73 -45.91 33.50
C HIS A 8 -0.24 -45.22 32.53
N THR A 9 -0.10 -43.91 32.37
CA THR A 9 -0.70 -43.14 31.28
C THR A 9 0.21 -43.22 30.06
N HIS A 10 -0.25 -43.92 29.01
CA HIS A 10 0.34 -43.89 27.68
C HIS A 10 0.03 -42.53 27.05
N HIS A 11 1.01 -41.62 27.03
CA HIS A 11 0.98 -40.45 26.14
C HIS A 11 1.41 -40.92 24.74
N THR A 12 0.45 -41.12 23.87
CA THR A 12 0.66 -41.16 22.42
C THR A 12 1.02 -39.76 21.95
N HIS A 13 2.32 -39.53 21.69
CA HIS A 13 2.78 -38.40 20.90
C HIS A 13 2.24 -38.56 19.47
N HIS A 14 1.13 -37.90 19.15
CA HIS A 14 0.78 -37.58 17.78
C HIS A 14 1.72 -36.47 17.33
N THR A 15 2.83 -36.87 16.71
CA THR A 15 3.62 -35.98 15.85
C THR A 15 2.75 -35.62 14.65
N HIS A 16 2.10 -34.45 14.71
CA HIS A 16 1.65 -33.73 13.52
C HIS A 16 2.89 -33.41 12.69
N HIS A 17 3.26 -34.33 11.80
CA HIS A 17 4.14 -34.02 10.70
C HIS A 17 3.38 -33.05 9.80
N THR A 18 3.72 -31.77 9.92
CA THR A 18 3.40 -30.70 8.99
C THR A 18 3.83 -31.13 7.58
N HIS A 19 2.85 -31.55 6.79
CA HIS A 19 2.94 -31.90 5.37
C HIS A 19 3.08 -30.64 4.50
N HIS A 20 3.95 -29.68 4.86
CA HIS A 20 4.13 -28.45 4.07
C HIS A 20 5.20 -28.53 2.97
N THR A 21 5.84 -29.69 2.78
CA THR A 21 7.06 -29.79 1.97
C THR A 21 6.90 -30.57 0.66
N GLN A 22 5.77 -30.46 -0.05
CA GLN A 22 5.61 -31.10 -1.38
C GLN A 22 4.82 -30.32 -2.46
N LEU A 23 4.69 -28.99 -2.37
CA LEU A 23 4.15 -28.18 -3.49
C LEU A 23 5.22 -27.70 -4.49
N SER A 24 6.41 -28.31 -4.50
CA SER A 24 7.54 -27.95 -5.38
C SER A 24 7.58 -28.70 -6.71
N SER A 25 6.52 -29.42 -7.09
CA SER A 25 6.40 -29.85 -8.48
C SER A 25 6.04 -28.61 -9.29
N GLY A 26 6.94 -28.11 -10.15
CA GLY A 26 6.75 -26.90 -10.97
C GLY A 26 5.64 -26.98 -12.02
N ARG A 27 4.59 -27.78 -11.76
CA ARG A 27 3.37 -27.86 -12.55
C ARG A 27 2.30 -26.98 -11.90
N PRO A 28 1.48 -26.29 -12.71
CA PRO A 28 0.33 -25.58 -12.21
C PRO A 28 -0.64 -26.52 -11.46
N LEU A 29 -1.27 -26.03 -10.40
CA LEU A 29 -2.41 -26.70 -9.76
C LEU A 29 -3.57 -26.76 -10.75
N SER A 30 -4.10 -27.96 -10.99
CA SER A 30 -5.09 -28.21 -12.03
C SER A 30 -6.48 -27.81 -11.58
N LEU A 31 -7.23 -27.16 -12.48
CA LEU A 31 -8.63 -26.85 -12.24
C LEU A 31 -9.50 -28.07 -12.60
N PRO A 32 -10.46 -28.49 -11.76
CA PRO A 32 -11.36 -29.58 -12.09
C PRO A 32 -12.09 -29.33 -13.42
N ALA A 33 -12.21 -30.37 -14.25
CA ALA A 33 -12.85 -30.25 -15.57
C ALA A 33 -14.30 -29.76 -15.49
N SER A 34 -15.01 -30.05 -14.39
CA SER A 34 -16.38 -29.56 -14.12
C SER A 34 -16.47 -28.04 -13.97
N ALA A 35 -15.37 -27.37 -13.61
CA ALA A 35 -15.29 -25.92 -13.46
C ALA A 35 -14.89 -25.20 -14.77
N ILE A 36 -14.57 -25.96 -15.84
CA ILE A 36 -14.18 -25.41 -17.14
C ILE A 36 -15.41 -25.39 -18.05
N PRO A 37 -15.89 -24.22 -18.49
CA PRO A 37 -16.99 -24.17 -19.45
C PRO A 37 -16.68 -24.90 -20.75
N ASP A 38 -17.69 -25.54 -21.34
CA ASP A 38 -17.53 -26.29 -22.58
C ASP A 38 -16.96 -25.41 -23.71
N GLY A 39 -15.94 -25.93 -24.39
CA GLY A 39 -15.27 -25.23 -25.49
C GLY A 39 -14.32 -24.11 -25.06
N CYS A 40 -14.13 -23.85 -23.75
CA CYS A 40 -13.25 -22.80 -23.26
C CYS A 40 -11.81 -22.96 -23.79
N LEU A 41 -11.35 -21.97 -24.55
CA LEU A 41 -10.06 -22.03 -25.23
C LEU A 41 -8.91 -21.58 -24.31
N PRO A 42 -7.72 -22.20 -24.42
CA PRO A 42 -6.52 -21.70 -23.76
C PRO A 42 -6.08 -20.37 -24.36
N TRP A 43 -5.87 -19.37 -23.51
CA TRP A 43 -5.33 -18.10 -23.94
C TRP A 43 -3.82 -18.25 -24.21
N SER A 44 -3.46 -18.43 -25.47
CA SER A 44 -2.07 -18.73 -25.85
C SER A 44 -1.16 -17.50 -25.76
N GLY A 45 0.15 -17.73 -25.65
CA GLY A 45 1.16 -16.68 -25.62
C GLY A 45 1.14 -15.79 -26.87
N GLU A 46 0.74 -16.33 -28.02
CA GLU A 46 0.58 -15.55 -29.26
C GLU A 46 -0.61 -14.59 -29.18
N GLN A 47 -1.78 -15.08 -28.75
CA GLN A 47 -2.97 -14.25 -28.54
C GLN A 47 -2.71 -13.19 -27.47
N ALA A 48 -2.05 -13.58 -26.38
CA ALA A 48 -1.65 -12.68 -25.31
C ALA A 48 -0.67 -11.60 -25.81
N ARG A 49 0.27 -11.95 -26.69
CA ARG A 49 1.15 -10.97 -27.34
C ARG A 49 0.35 -9.95 -28.17
N ARG A 50 -0.57 -10.40 -29.04
CA ARG A 50 -1.44 -9.49 -29.81
C ARG A 50 -2.24 -8.56 -28.89
N TRP A 51 -2.71 -9.06 -27.75
CA TRP A 51 -3.41 -8.26 -26.76
C TRP A 51 -2.51 -7.20 -26.09
N THR A 52 -1.25 -7.55 -25.77
CA THR A 52 -0.28 -6.58 -25.23
C THR A 52 0.19 -5.55 -26.28
N GLU A 53 0.23 -5.90 -27.56
CA GLU A 53 0.54 -4.98 -28.66
C GLU A 53 -0.56 -3.92 -28.87
N ALA A 54 -1.79 -4.19 -28.43
CA ALA A 54 -2.90 -3.24 -28.47
C ALA A 54 -2.82 -2.12 -27.40
N LEU A 55 -1.83 -2.16 -26.51
CA LEU A 55 -1.60 -1.15 -25.45
C LEU A 55 -1.36 0.26 -26.03
N PRO A 56 -1.67 1.32 -25.25
CA PRO A 56 -1.37 2.67 -25.69
C PRO A 56 0.16 2.90 -25.78
N PRO A 57 0.59 3.92 -26.55
CA PRO A 57 2.00 4.31 -26.65
C PRO A 57 2.64 4.55 -25.26
N ARG A 58 3.95 4.31 -25.16
CA ARG A 58 4.69 4.35 -23.87
C ARG A 58 4.65 5.70 -23.15
N TRP A 59 4.42 6.80 -23.88
CA TRP A 59 4.32 8.15 -23.32
C TRP A 59 2.96 8.44 -22.68
N VAL A 60 1.92 7.64 -22.99
CA VAL A 60 0.61 7.77 -22.36
C VAL A 60 0.69 7.22 -20.93
N PRO A 61 0.46 8.04 -19.90
CA PRO A 61 0.62 7.61 -18.53
C PRO A 61 -0.45 6.58 -18.16
N ARG A 62 -0.05 5.60 -17.35
CA ARG A 62 -0.91 4.52 -16.86
C ARG A 62 -0.80 4.40 -15.35
N TRP A 63 -1.90 4.02 -14.73
CA TRP A 63 -1.90 3.68 -13.31
C TRP A 63 -1.00 2.46 -13.11
N ARG A 64 -0.01 2.58 -12.23
CA ARG A 64 0.93 1.49 -11.91
C ARG A 64 1.07 1.19 -10.43
N ARG A 65 1.05 2.21 -9.57
CA ARG A 65 1.12 2.06 -8.10
C ARG A 65 0.35 3.18 -7.42
N VAL A 66 -0.23 2.88 -6.25
CA VAL A 66 -0.93 3.85 -5.40
C VAL A 66 -0.02 5.00 -4.98
N SER A 67 1.27 4.75 -4.74
CA SER A 67 2.24 5.79 -4.36
C SER A 67 2.38 6.93 -5.40
N TYR A 68 2.18 6.63 -6.69
CA TYR A 68 2.17 7.66 -7.72
C TYR A 68 0.94 8.56 -7.63
N VAL A 69 -0.18 8.07 -7.10
CA VAL A 69 -1.41 8.86 -6.92
C VAL A 69 -1.18 9.95 -5.89
N THR A 70 -0.53 9.64 -4.76
CA THR A 70 -0.19 10.64 -3.74
C THR A 70 0.70 11.75 -4.30
N GLY A 71 1.75 11.37 -5.04
CA GLY A 71 2.62 12.33 -5.72
C GLY A 71 1.90 13.16 -6.78
N LEU A 72 0.96 12.56 -7.52
CA LEU A 72 0.15 13.23 -8.53
C LEU A 72 -0.85 14.21 -7.91
N VAL A 73 -1.46 13.85 -6.79
CA VAL A 73 -2.35 14.73 -6.01
C VAL A 73 -1.56 15.92 -5.46
N ALA A 74 -0.39 15.68 -4.85
CA ALA A 74 0.49 16.76 -4.41
C ALA A 74 0.92 17.67 -5.58
N GLY A 75 1.26 17.09 -6.73
CA GLY A 75 1.54 17.85 -7.96
C GLY A 75 0.35 18.68 -8.43
N ALA A 76 -0.88 18.15 -8.32
CA ALA A 76 -2.10 18.88 -8.65
C ALA A 76 -2.36 20.05 -7.68
N VAL A 77 -2.07 19.89 -6.39
CA VAL A 77 -2.12 21.00 -5.40
C VAL A 77 -1.17 22.11 -5.82
N LEU A 78 0.09 21.78 -6.09
CA LEU A 78 1.10 22.76 -6.51
C LEU A 78 0.73 23.45 -7.83
N MET A 79 0.21 22.69 -8.79
CA MET A 79 -0.25 23.23 -10.07
C MET A 79 -1.44 24.18 -9.90
N ALA A 80 -2.45 23.80 -9.10
CA ALA A 80 -3.60 24.65 -8.83
C ALA A 80 -3.17 25.94 -8.12
N GLY A 81 -2.35 25.84 -7.08
CA GLY A 81 -1.82 27.01 -6.36
C GLY A 81 -1.02 27.95 -7.27
N GLY A 82 -0.12 27.41 -8.10
CA GLY A 82 0.65 28.20 -9.06
C GLY A 82 -0.21 28.89 -10.12
N LEU A 83 -1.28 28.25 -10.59
CA LEU A 83 -2.23 28.84 -11.55
C LEU A 83 -3.08 29.94 -10.90
N VAL A 84 -3.48 29.79 -9.64
CA VAL A 84 -4.22 30.82 -8.90
C VAL A 84 -3.32 32.02 -8.61
N LEU A 85 -2.22 31.80 -7.90
CA LEU A 85 -1.36 32.88 -7.40
C LEU A 85 -0.50 33.52 -8.50
N GLY A 86 -0.01 32.73 -9.44
CA GLY A 86 0.91 33.20 -10.49
C GLY A 86 0.23 33.64 -11.78
N ALA A 87 -0.90 33.01 -12.15
CA ALA A 87 -1.58 33.29 -13.42
C ALA A 87 -2.92 34.05 -13.27
N GLY A 88 -3.37 34.29 -12.04
CA GLY A 88 -4.64 34.97 -11.76
C GLY A 88 -5.87 34.20 -12.24
N LEU A 89 -5.75 32.87 -12.39
CA LEU A 89 -6.89 32.03 -12.73
C LEU A 89 -7.84 31.91 -11.54
N TRP A 90 -9.13 31.86 -11.83
CA TRP A 90 -10.13 31.58 -10.81
C TRP A 90 -9.87 30.20 -10.18
N ALA A 91 -10.00 30.11 -8.86
CA ALA A 91 -9.63 28.92 -8.08
C ALA A 91 -10.20 27.61 -8.64
N TRP A 92 -11.49 27.59 -8.98
CA TRP A 92 -12.14 26.40 -9.53
C TRP A 92 -11.64 26.04 -10.94
N ALA A 93 -11.27 27.02 -11.78
CA ALA A 93 -10.75 26.78 -13.12
C ALA A 93 -9.31 26.21 -13.06
N ALA A 94 -8.48 26.78 -12.18
CA ALA A 94 -7.14 26.27 -11.89
C ALA A 94 -7.18 24.82 -11.38
N VAL A 95 -8.10 24.52 -10.46
CA VAL A 95 -8.33 23.17 -9.96
C VAL A 95 -8.80 22.23 -11.06
N LEU A 96 -9.75 22.64 -11.90
CA LEU A 96 -10.24 21.81 -13.00
C LEU A 96 -9.13 21.42 -13.98
N VAL A 97 -8.20 22.35 -14.26
CA VAL A 97 -7.00 22.10 -15.07
C VAL A 97 -6.08 21.11 -14.36
N ALA A 98 -5.77 21.35 -13.08
CA ALA A 98 -4.89 20.47 -12.30
C ALA A 98 -5.45 19.04 -12.18
N LEU A 99 -6.77 18.89 -12.01
CA LEU A 99 -7.45 17.60 -11.95
C LEU A 99 -7.35 16.81 -13.27
N GLN A 100 -7.14 17.45 -14.43
CA GLN A 100 -6.94 16.71 -15.68
C GLN A 100 -5.71 15.80 -15.62
N ALA A 101 -4.64 16.22 -14.93
CA ALA A 101 -3.46 15.40 -14.73
C ALA A 101 -3.78 14.16 -13.88
N VAL A 102 -4.58 14.34 -12.82
CA VAL A 102 -5.05 13.24 -11.96
C VAL A 102 -5.95 12.29 -12.75
N TRP A 103 -6.95 12.83 -13.45
CA TRP A 103 -7.90 12.06 -14.24
C TRP A 103 -7.26 11.33 -15.39
N LEU A 104 -6.24 11.88 -16.05
CA LEU A 104 -5.55 11.17 -17.13
C LEU A 104 -4.98 9.81 -16.68
N VAL A 105 -4.50 9.74 -15.44
CA VAL A 105 -3.92 8.52 -14.86
C VAL A 105 -5.02 7.60 -14.33
N VAL A 106 -5.94 8.15 -13.53
CA VAL A 106 -6.93 7.37 -12.77
C VAL A 106 -8.21 7.12 -13.57
N ARG A 107 -8.76 8.14 -14.25
CA ARG A 107 -10.05 8.12 -14.97
C ARG A 107 -10.00 8.90 -16.30
N PRO A 108 -9.36 8.35 -17.36
CA PRO A 108 -9.27 9.04 -18.66
C PRO A 108 -10.64 9.32 -19.28
N GLU A 109 -11.70 8.63 -18.85
CA GLU A 109 -13.09 8.89 -19.24
C GLU A 109 -13.52 10.32 -18.91
N PHE A 110 -13.14 10.84 -17.73
CA PHE A 110 -13.47 12.21 -17.32
C PHE A 110 -12.71 13.22 -18.15
N VAL A 111 -11.43 12.97 -18.45
CA VAL A 111 -10.64 13.85 -19.30
C VAL A 111 -11.27 14.04 -20.67
N ARG A 112 -11.80 12.98 -21.28
CA ARG A 112 -12.41 13.06 -22.63
C ARG A 112 -13.59 14.02 -22.68
N VAL A 113 -14.34 14.14 -21.59
CA VAL A 113 -15.52 15.01 -21.47
C VAL A 113 -15.15 16.39 -20.93
N CYS A 114 -14.32 16.44 -19.88
CA CYS A 114 -14.03 17.66 -19.13
C CYS A 114 -12.91 18.51 -19.74
N ALA A 115 -11.92 17.93 -20.42
CA ALA A 115 -10.82 18.73 -20.98
C ALA A 115 -11.26 19.72 -22.07
N PRO A 116 -12.19 19.39 -22.99
CA PRO A 116 -12.75 20.37 -23.93
C PRO A 116 -13.50 21.51 -23.22
N VAL A 117 -14.22 21.20 -22.14
CA VAL A 117 -14.93 22.20 -21.32
C VAL A 117 -13.92 23.11 -20.62
N ALA A 118 -12.88 22.54 -19.99
CA ALA A 118 -11.80 23.29 -19.38
C ALA A 118 -11.08 24.19 -20.39
N LEU A 119 -10.87 23.68 -21.62
CA LEU A 119 -10.25 24.45 -22.70
C LEU A 119 -11.11 25.65 -23.09
N ALA A 120 -12.42 25.46 -23.29
CA ALA A 120 -13.34 26.55 -23.60
C ALA A 120 -13.37 27.62 -22.50
N LEU A 121 -13.35 27.19 -21.23
CA LEU A 121 -13.30 28.09 -20.07
C LEU A 121 -12.02 28.91 -20.03
N ILE A 122 -10.85 28.29 -20.24
CA ILE A 122 -9.55 28.99 -20.26
C ILE A 122 -9.49 30.03 -21.38
N VAL A 123 -10.19 29.80 -22.50
CA VAL A 123 -10.27 30.78 -23.61
C VAL A 123 -11.13 31.98 -23.23
N VAL A 124 -12.25 31.76 -22.53
CA VAL A 124 -13.25 32.80 -22.20
C VAL A 124 -12.88 33.61 -20.96
N VAL A 125 -12.16 33.05 -19.98
CA VAL A 125 -11.81 33.76 -18.74
C VAL A 125 -10.90 34.96 -19.04
N PRO A 126 -11.36 36.20 -18.75
CA PRO A 126 -10.56 37.40 -18.95
C PRO A 126 -9.49 37.54 -17.84
N GLY A 127 -8.43 38.29 -18.12
CA GLY A 127 -7.41 38.64 -17.12
C GLY A 127 -6.17 37.74 -17.07
N THR A 128 -6.20 36.55 -17.69
CA THR A 128 -5.01 35.69 -17.76
C THR A 128 -4.09 36.08 -18.93
N ARG A 129 -2.79 36.16 -18.64
CA ARG A 129 -1.72 36.33 -19.63
C ARG A 129 -1.87 35.34 -20.79
N TRP A 130 -1.74 35.81 -22.03
CA TRP A 130 -1.99 34.98 -23.22
C TRP A 130 -1.01 33.82 -23.34
N GLU A 131 0.24 34.00 -22.87
CA GLU A 131 1.27 32.95 -22.88
C GLU A 131 0.86 31.79 -21.98
N VAL A 132 0.34 32.09 -20.79
CA VAL A 132 -0.14 31.07 -19.84
C VAL A 132 -1.37 30.38 -20.39
N ARG A 133 -2.32 31.13 -20.97
CA ARG A 133 -3.50 30.54 -21.62
C ARG A 133 -3.12 29.58 -22.75
N ALA A 134 -2.18 29.98 -23.62
CA ALA A 134 -1.69 29.14 -24.71
C ALA A 134 -1.02 27.86 -24.18
N ALA A 135 -0.18 27.98 -23.14
CA ALA A 135 0.48 26.83 -22.53
C ALA A 135 -0.51 25.86 -21.86
N VAL A 136 -1.47 26.37 -21.10
CA VAL A 136 -2.53 25.58 -20.46
C VAL A 136 -3.40 24.90 -21.52
N ALA A 137 -3.82 25.64 -22.55
CA ALA A 137 -4.60 25.10 -23.66
C ALA A 137 -3.86 23.96 -24.37
N ALA A 138 -2.58 24.14 -24.70
CA ALA A 138 -1.76 23.08 -25.30
C ALA A 138 -1.65 21.85 -24.39
N GLY A 139 -1.46 22.06 -23.09
CA GLY A 139 -1.45 20.98 -22.08
C GLY A 139 -2.78 20.22 -22.04
N LEU A 140 -3.91 20.91 -22.04
CA LEU A 140 -5.25 20.30 -22.06
C LEU A 140 -5.49 19.49 -23.33
N VAL A 141 -5.08 19.99 -24.49
CA VAL A 141 -5.16 19.25 -25.77
C VAL A 141 -4.32 17.98 -25.70
N LEU A 142 -3.09 18.06 -25.19
CA LEU A 142 -2.22 16.89 -25.06
C LEU A 142 -2.82 15.84 -24.12
N VAL A 143 -3.37 16.27 -22.98
CA VAL A 143 -4.03 15.40 -22.01
C VAL A 143 -5.30 14.76 -22.61
N TRP A 144 -6.08 15.51 -23.39
CA TRP A 144 -7.25 14.99 -24.11
C TRP A 144 -6.89 13.97 -25.19
N VAL A 145 -5.84 14.22 -25.97
CA VAL A 145 -5.30 13.28 -26.97
C VAL A 145 -4.82 12.00 -26.28
N ALA A 146 -4.08 12.12 -25.19
CA ALA A 146 -3.61 10.97 -24.41
C ALA A 146 -4.78 10.11 -23.88
N ALA A 147 -5.83 10.74 -23.36
CA ALA A 147 -7.04 10.05 -22.89
C ALA A 147 -7.79 9.36 -24.04
N SER A 148 -7.84 9.98 -25.22
CA SER A 148 -8.47 9.42 -26.42
C SER A 148 -7.71 8.20 -26.95
N LEU A 149 -6.37 8.28 -27.00
CA LEU A 149 -5.51 7.14 -27.35
C LEU A 149 -5.67 5.98 -26.38
N ARG A 150 -5.79 6.27 -25.08
CA ARG A 150 -6.04 5.25 -24.06
C ARG A 150 -7.40 4.58 -24.23
N ALA A 151 -8.45 5.35 -24.54
CA ALA A 151 -9.77 4.79 -24.83
C ALA A 151 -9.77 3.92 -26.11
N ALA A 152 -9.07 4.33 -27.16
CA ALA A 152 -8.91 3.54 -28.38
C ALA A 152 -8.14 2.23 -28.11
N ALA A 153 -7.06 2.29 -27.33
CA ALA A 153 -6.32 1.10 -26.92
C ALA A 153 -7.19 0.10 -26.13
N ARG A 154 -8.02 0.58 -25.18
CA ARG A 154 -8.96 -0.27 -24.43
C ARG A 154 -9.96 -0.99 -25.34
N ARG A 155 -10.47 -0.31 -26.37
CA ARG A 155 -11.37 -0.92 -27.36
C ARG A 155 -10.67 -2.06 -28.12
N ARG A 156 -9.47 -1.79 -28.64
CA ARG A 156 -8.66 -2.81 -29.33
C ARG A 156 -8.32 -4.00 -28.43
N GLN A 157 -7.93 -3.75 -27.17
CA GLN A 157 -7.67 -4.82 -26.20
C GLN A 157 -8.90 -5.69 -25.97
N ARG A 158 -10.07 -5.06 -25.79
CA ARG A 158 -11.35 -5.77 -25.63
C ARG A 158 -11.67 -6.62 -26.85
N GLU A 159 -11.53 -6.07 -28.06
CA GLU A 159 -11.77 -6.79 -29.31
C GLU A 159 -10.85 -8.01 -29.46
N VAL A 160 -9.56 -7.86 -29.19
CA VAL A 160 -8.59 -8.97 -29.24
C VAL A 160 -8.91 -10.04 -28.19
N ALA A 161 -9.29 -9.64 -26.98
CA ALA A 161 -9.66 -10.59 -25.93
C ALA A 161 -10.95 -11.36 -26.26
N VAL A 162 -11.97 -10.68 -26.81
CA VAL A 162 -13.20 -11.33 -27.28
C VAL A 162 -12.90 -12.28 -28.44
N ALA A 163 -12.04 -11.89 -29.37
CA ALA A 163 -11.63 -12.76 -30.47
C ALA A 163 -10.86 -14.00 -29.98
N ALA A 164 -10.02 -13.85 -28.94
CA ALA A 164 -9.29 -14.98 -28.34
C ALA A 164 -10.23 -16.01 -27.71
N ALA A 165 -11.38 -15.58 -27.18
CA ALA A 165 -12.39 -16.48 -26.61
C ALA A 165 -13.13 -17.30 -27.68
N GLY A 166 -12.93 -17.04 -28.98
CA GLY A 166 -13.51 -17.83 -30.06
C GLY A 166 -15.04 -17.85 -30.10
N GLY A 167 -15.70 -16.84 -29.51
CA GLY A 167 -17.16 -16.77 -29.39
C GLY A 167 -17.74 -17.57 -28.22
N VAL A 168 -16.90 -18.25 -27.42
CA VAL A 168 -17.34 -18.99 -26.25
C VAL A 168 -17.69 -18.01 -25.13
N VAL A 169 -18.91 -18.11 -24.62
CA VAL A 169 -19.43 -17.28 -23.53
C VAL A 169 -20.02 -18.16 -22.44
N ALA A 170 -19.89 -17.75 -21.19
CA ALA A 170 -20.51 -18.43 -20.05
C ALA A 170 -21.19 -17.41 -19.13
N SER A 171 -22.23 -17.87 -18.44
CA SER A 171 -22.82 -17.10 -17.35
C SER A 171 -21.82 -16.94 -16.20
N SER A 172 -21.87 -15.80 -15.51
CA SER A 172 -21.06 -15.59 -14.32
C SER A 172 -21.50 -16.58 -13.22
N PRO A 173 -20.57 -17.31 -12.58
CA PRO A 173 -20.91 -18.27 -11.51
C PRO A 173 -21.53 -17.59 -10.27
N ASP A 174 -21.42 -16.27 -10.17
CA ASP A 174 -21.77 -15.46 -8.99
C ASP A 174 -23.04 -14.62 -9.13
N GLY A 175 -24.00 -15.05 -9.95
CA GLY A 175 -25.19 -14.25 -10.28
C GLY A 175 -26.00 -13.75 -9.06
N GLY A 176 -25.94 -14.46 -7.92
CA GLY A 176 -26.78 -14.19 -6.75
C GLY A 176 -26.19 -13.29 -5.65
N VAL A 177 -24.88 -13.08 -5.59
CA VAL A 177 -24.26 -12.39 -4.44
C VAL A 177 -24.31 -10.86 -4.61
N PRO A 178 -24.70 -10.06 -3.59
CA PRO A 178 -24.79 -8.61 -3.74
C PRO A 178 -23.48 -7.93 -4.16
N LEU A 179 -23.59 -6.84 -4.92
CA LEU A 179 -22.45 -6.02 -5.34
C LEU A 179 -21.98 -5.12 -4.18
N GLY A 180 -20.97 -5.57 -3.41
CA GLY A 180 -20.28 -4.71 -2.45
C GLY A 180 -19.43 -3.61 -3.11
N ARG A 181 -19.08 -3.77 -4.40
CA ARG A 181 -18.15 -2.90 -5.11
C ARG A 181 -18.63 -1.44 -5.15
N GLY A 182 -17.71 -0.54 -4.81
CA GLY A 182 -17.91 0.90 -4.87
C GLY A 182 -18.70 1.50 -3.71
N ARG A 183 -19.19 0.72 -2.73
CA ARG A 183 -19.84 1.28 -1.52
C ARG A 183 -18.86 2.09 -0.67
N PHE A 184 -17.71 1.50 -0.35
CA PHE A 184 -16.64 2.18 0.39
C PHE A 184 -16.18 3.46 -0.31
N LEU A 185 -15.87 3.38 -1.61
CA LEU A 185 -15.51 4.56 -2.41
C LEU A 185 -16.64 5.59 -2.49
N GLY A 186 -17.90 5.14 -2.52
CA GLY A 186 -19.08 5.99 -2.42
C GLY A 186 -19.09 6.83 -1.14
N GLY A 187 -18.91 6.18 0.02
CA GLY A 187 -18.84 6.85 1.31
C GLY A 187 -17.67 7.83 1.42
N VAL A 188 -16.45 7.37 1.12
CA VAL A 188 -15.24 8.22 1.15
C VAL A 188 -15.36 9.41 0.20
N GLY A 189 -15.83 9.17 -1.02
CA GLY A 189 -16.02 10.22 -2.01
C GLY A 189 -17.04 11.28 -1.57
N LEU A 190 -18.15 10.86 -0.94
CA LEU A 190 -19.15 11.78 -0.41
C LEU A 190 -18.59 12.65 0.72
N VAL A 191 -17.87 12.03 1.67
CA VAL A 191 -17.21 12.76 2.77
C VAL A 191 -16.23 13.81 2.22
N LEU A 192 -15.44 13.46 1.20
CA LEU A 192 -14.52 14.42 0.57
C LEU A 192 -15.26 15.54 -0.16
N VAL A 193 -16.34 15.26 -0.88
CA VAL A 193 -17.15 16.31 -1.54
C VAL A 193 -17.73 17.27 -0.52
N VAL A 194 -18.34 16.75 0.55
CA VAL A 194 -18.92 17.57 1.63
C VAL A 194 -17.83 18.37 2.33
N GLY A 195 -16.71 17.73 2.69
CA GLY A 195 -15.58 18.41 3.33
C GLY A 195 -15.04 19.55 2.48
N GLY A 196 -14.83 19.32 1.17
CA GLY A 196 -14.39 20.36 0.24
C GLY A 196 -15.40 21.50 0.10
N ALA A 197 -16.69 21.20 0.00
CA ALA A 197 -17.75 22.21 -0.07
C ALA A 197 -17.82 23.06 1.21
N VAL A 198 -17.68 22.44 2.38
CA VAL A 198 -17.60 23.13 3.67
C VAL A 198 -16.36 24.02 3.73
N THR A 199 -15.20 23.56 3.24
CA THR A 199 -14.00 24.40 3.16
C THR A 199 -14.19 25.62 2.25
N VAL A 200 -14.85 25.45 1.10
CA VAL A 200 -15.17 26.59 0.21
C VAL A 200 -16.14 27.57 0.91
N ALA A 201 -17.21 27.08 1.51
CA ALA A 201 -18.20 27.92 2.19
C ALA A 201 -17.64 28.64 3.42
N ALA A 202 -16.76 27.97 4.17
CA ALA A 202 -16.10 28.54 5.34
C ALA A 202 -14.97 29.51 4.96
N GLY A 203 -14.57 29.58 3.69
CA GLY A 203 -13.46 30.44 3.25
C GLY A 203 -13.66 31.91 3.59
N GLU A 204 -14.90 32.41 3.69
CA GLU A 204 -15.18 33.79 4.11
C GLU A 204 -14.79 34.09 5.57
N LEU A 205 -14.70 33.06 6.42
CA LEU A 205 -14.31 33.17 7.83
C LEU A 205 -12.79 33.30 8.01
N TRP A 206 -12.01 33.22 6.92
CA TRP A 206 -10.55 33.18 6.95
C TRP A 206 -10.02 34.60 6.66
N GLY A 207 -9.15 35.10 7.53
CA GLY A 207 -8.90 36.54 7.68
C GLY A 207 -8.20 37.22 6.50
N ALA A 208 -7.11 36.66 5.97
CA ALA A 208 -6.36 37.30 4.88
C ALA A 208 -6.94 36.96 3.50
N ALA A 209 -6.91 37.92 2.56
CA ALA A 209 -7.45 37.71 1.21
C ALA A 209 -6.76 36.58 0.45
N ASP A 210 -5.44 36.43 0.63
CA ASP A 210 -4.66 35.35 0.02
C ASP A 210 -4.99 33.98 0.62
N ASP A 211 -5.22 33.92 1.94
CA ASP A 211 -5.70 32.71 2.62
C ASP A 211 -7.05 32.26 2.08
N ARG A 212 -7.95 33.20 1.76
CA ARG A 212 -9.26 32.88 1.18
C ARG A 212 -9.13 32.24 -0.20
N LEU A 213 -8.24 32.75 -1.05
CA LEU A 213 -8.03 32.20 -2.40
C LEU A 213 -7.43 30.79 -2.34
N VAL A 214 -6.44 30.58 -1.48
CA VAL A 214 -5.81 29.27 -1.28
C VAL A 214 -6.80 28.28 -0.66
N ALA A 215 -7.52 28.67 0.40
CA ALA A 215 -8.54 27.83 1.03
C ALA A 215 -9.64 27.44 0.04
N THR A 216 -10.09 28.38 -0.80
CA THR A 216 -11.08 28.12 -1.85
C THR A 216 -10.55 27.12 -2.87
N ALA A 217 -9.30 27.27 -3.33
CA ALA A 217 -8.67 26.34 -4.27
C ALA A 217 -8.51 24.94 -3.65
N VAL A 218 -8.09 24.85 -2.39
CA VAL A 218 -8.01 23.57 -1.66
C VAL A 218 -9.39 22.93 -1.53
N GLY A 219 -10.41 23.68 -1.15
CA GLY A 219 -11.78 23.17 -1.04
C GLY A 219 -12.31 22.62 -2.36
N TRP A 220 -12.11 23.35 -3.47
CA TRP A 220 -12.47 22.85 -4.81
C TRP A 220 -11.68 21.61 -5.22
N LEU A 221 -10.38 21.55 -4.88
CA LEU A 221 -9.55 20.39 -5.20
C LEU A 221 -10.01 19.16 -4.43
N VAL A 222 -10.27 19.30 -3.12
CA VAL A 222 -10.80 18.23 -2.27
C VAL A 222 -12.16 17.75 -2.79
N ALA A 223 -13.06 18.68 -3.16
CA ALA A 223 -14.35 18.33 -3.75
C ALA A 223 -14.19 17.60 -5.10
N GLY A 224 -13.30 18.07 -5.97
CA GLY A 224 -13.02 17.43 -7.25
C GLY A 224 -12.38 16.03 -7.11
N LEU A 225 -11.51 15.84 -6.12
CA LEU A 225 -10.99 14.52 -5.75
C LEU A 225 -12.12 13.63 -5.23
N GLY A 226 -13.02 14.15 -4.38
CA GLY A 226 -14.21 13.45 -3.93
C GLY A 226 -15.09 12.97 -5.08
N LEU A 227 -15.39 13.83 -6.05
CA LEU A 227 -16.11 13.46 -7.28
C LEU A 227 -15.37 12.38 -8.09
N THR A 228 -14.04 12.43 -8.10
CA THR A 228 -13.21 11.40 -8.76
C THR A 228 -13.38 10.03 -8.10
N VAL A 229 -13.41 10.00 -6.77
CA VAL A 229 -13.60 8.78 -5.98
C VAL A 229 -15.03 8.25 -6.12
N LEU A 230 -16.04 9.13 -6.06
CA LEU A 230 -17.45 8.77 -6.31
C LEU A 230 -17.64 8.16 -7.70
N GLY A 231 -17.15 8.84 -8.71
CA GLY A 231 -17.20 8.39 -10.09
C GLY A 231 -16.46 7.08 -10.32
N SER A 232 -15.36 6.86 -9.61
CA SER A 232 -14.64 5.58 -9.58
C SER A 232 -15.49 4.45 -9.00
N GLY A 233 -16.17 4.70 -7.88
CA GLY A 233 -17.09 3.73 -7.27
C GLY A 233 -18.28 3.40 -8.17
N ALA A 234 -18.89 4.42 -8.77
CA ALA A 234 -20.02 4.26 -9.69
C ALA A 234 -19.64 3.48 -10.96
N LEU A 235 -18.50 3.80 -11.59
CA LEU A 235 -18.01 3.09 -12.77
C LEU A 235 -17.63 1.63 -12.45
N GLY A 236 -16.97 1.39 -11.31
CA GLY A 236 -16.64 0.05 -10.86
C GLY A 236 -17.89 -0.80 -10.63
N ARG A 237 -18.91 -0.22 -9.99
CA ARG A 237 -20.22 -0.87 -9.80
C ARG A 237 -20.91 -1.15 -11.12
N TRP A 238 -20.94 -0.19 -12.04
CA TRP A 238 -21.57 -0.36 -13.35
C TRP A 238 -20.89 -1.45 -14.17
N ARG A 239 -19.55 -1.51 -14.18
CA ARG A 239 -18.80 -2.56 -14.87
C ARG A 239 -19.00 -3.93 -14.23
N ALA A 240 -19.01 -4.02 -12.90
CA ALA A 240 -19.27 -5.28 -12.20
C ALA A 240 -20.72 -5.77 -12.44
N ALA A 241 -21.69 -4.86 -12.48
CA ALA A 241 -23.06 -5.18 -12.86
C ALA A 241 -23.13 -5.66 -14.32
N ALA A 242 -22.44 -5.00 -15.24
CA ALA A 242 -22.38 -5.39 -16.64
C ALA A 242 -21.73 -6.76 -16.85
N LEU A 243 -20.70 -7.11 -16.06
CA LEU A 243 -20.06 -8.43 -16.06
C LEU A 243 -21.03 -9.55 -15.65
N ARG A 244 -22.05 -9.24 -14.83
CA ARG A 244 -23.03 -10.21 -14.34
C ARG A 244 -24.33 -10.26 -15.16
N ALA A 245 -24.66 -9.17 -15.85
CA ALA A 245 -25.95 -9.02 -16.52
C ALA A 245 -26.10 -9.88 -17.78
N ALA A 246 -25.00 -10.34 -18.39
CA ALA A 246 -25.02 -11.10 -19.63
C ALA A 246 -23.93 -12.18 -19.64
N PRO A 247 -24.08 -13.24 -20.46
CA PRO A 247 -22.99 -14.17 -20.75
C PRO A 247 -21.75 -13.41 -21.23
N VAL A 248 -20.59 -13.76 -20.69
CA VAL A 248 -19.33 -13.07 -20.95
C VAL A 248 -18.29 -14.01 -21.56
N PRO A 249 -17.34 -13.51 -22.37
CA PRO A 249 -16.31 -14.35 -22.94
C PRO A 249 -15.49 -15.03 -21.86
N VAL A 250 -15.11 -16.28 -22.12
CA VAL A 250 -14.30 -17.09 -21.19
C VAL A 250 -12.99 -17.53 -21.83
N LEU A 251 -11.93 -17.52 -21.03
CA LEU A 251 -10.57 -17.87 -21.44
C LEU A 251 -9.89 -18.71 -20.35
N ARG A 252 -9.23 -19.81 -20.72
CA ARG A 252 -8.36 -20.52 -19.77
C ARG A 252 -7.04 -19.78 -19.65
N VAL A 253 -6.59 -19.56 -18.43
CA VAL A 253 -5.39 -18.81 -18.07
C VAL A 253 -4.66 -19.51 -16.91
N LEU A 254 -3.47 -19.03 -16.60
CA LEU A 254 -2.80 -19.34 -15.34
C LEU A 254 -2.85 -18.10 -14.44
N ALA A 255 -3.05 -18.29 -13.15
CA ALA A 255 -3.11 -17.24 -12.16
C ALA A 255 -2.18 -17.55 -10.98
N ARG A 256 -1.59 -16.51 -10.41
CA ARG A 256 -0.75 -16.62 -9.21
C ARG A 256 -0.87 -15.37 -8.38
N GLU A 257 -1.03 -15.52 -7.09
CA GLU A 257 -0.95 -14.40 -6.16
C GLU A 257 0.51 -13.95 -5.98
N ASN A 258 0.76 -12.64 -6.04
CA ASN A 258 2.08 -12.08 -5.76
C ASN A 258 2.24 -11.75 -4.27
N GLY A 259 3.47 -11.41 -3.86
CA GLY A 259 3.74 -11.01 -2.47
C GLY A 259 3.01 -9.75 -2.00
N ASP A 260 2.50 -8.92 -2.93
CA ASP A 260 1.71 -7.73 -2.60
C ASP A 260 0.20 -8.06 -2.38
N GLY A 261 -0.23 -9.32 -2.54
CA GLY A 261 -1.63 -9.76 -2.48
C GLY A 261 -2.43 -9.50 -3.76
N ASP A 262 -1.79 -9.01 -4.83
CA ASP A 262 -2.45 -8.90 -6.14
C ASP A 262 -2.27 -10.19 -6.95
N THR A 263 -3.26 -10.54 -7.77
CA THR A 263 -3.20 -11.69 -8.67
C THR A 263 -2.54 -11.32 -10.00
N GLU A 264 -1.44 -12.00 -10.34
CA GLU A 264 -0.81 -12.01 -11.65
C GLU A 264 -1.48 -13.05 -12.55
N VAL A 265 -1.91 -12.63 -13.75
CA VAL A 265 -2.49 -13.55 -14.76
C VAL A 265 -1.52 -13.76 -15.91
N PHE A 266 -1.35 -15.01 -16.33
CA PHE A 266 -0.44 -15.45 -17.39
C PHE A 266 -1.21 -16.16 -18.50
N ALA A 267 -0.55 -16.30 -19.66
CA ALA A 267 -1.04 -17.14 -20.73
C ALA A 267 -1.08 -18.62 -20.29
N ALA A 268 -2.01 -19.41 -20.84
CA ALA A 268 -2.22 -20.80 -20.46
C ALA A 268 -1.00 -21.70 -20.74
N ASP A 269 -0.15 -21.31 -21.70
CA ASP A 269 1.08 -21.99 -22.09
C ASP A 269 2.33 -21.50 -21.33
N ASP A 270 2.24 -20.44 -20.52
CA ASP A 270 3.35 -19.92 -19.71
C ASP A 270 3.41 -20.60 -18.33
N VAL A 271 3.59 -21.92 -18.34
CA VAL A 271 3.71 -22.76 -17.13
C VAL A 271 4.90 -22.39 -16.23
N ALA A 272 5.86 -21.63 -16.76
CA ALA A 272 7.01 -21.13 -16.01
C ALA A 272 6.74 -19.75 -15.35
N ALA A 273 5.53 -19.19 -15.51
CA ALA A 273 5.12 -17.90 -14.96
C ALA A 273 6.12 -16.76 -15.25
N ARG A 274 6.63 -16.71 -16.49
CA ARG A 274 7.69 -15.79 -16.90
C ARG A 274 7.17 -14.44 -17.38
N ARG A 275 5.92 -14.34 -17.82
CA ARG A 275 5.37 -13.16 -18.50
C ARG A 275 3.95 -12.88 -18.03
N PRO A 276 3.78 -12.24 -16.86
CA PRO A 276 2.46 -11.81 -16.42
C PRO A 276 1.89 -10.80 -17.43
N LEU A 277 0.65 -11.02 -17.84
CA LEU A 277 -0.07 -10.21 -18.83
C LEU A 277 -0.67 -8.97 -18.17
N PHE A 278 -1.21 -9.13 -16.97
CA PHE A 278 -1.77 -8.05 -16.16
C PHE A 278 -1.78 -8.45 -14.69
N VAL A 279 -2.01 -7.44 -13.85
CA VAL A 279 -2.19 -7.57 -12.40
C VAL A 279 -3.60 -7.09 -12.05
N VAL A 280 -4.23 -7.73 -11.08
CA VAL A 280 -5.55 -7.35 -10.59
C VAL A 280 -5.66 -7.69 -9.10
N ALA A 281 -6.16 -6.75 -8.31
CA ALA A 281 -6.53 -7.04 -6.93
C ALA A 281 -7.81 -7.88 -6.95
N MET A 282 -7.78 -9.03 -6.30
CA MET A 282 -8.89 -9.98 -6.22
C MET A 282 -9.36 -10.10 -4.76
N ALA A 283 -10.59 -10.52 -4.56
CA ALA A 283 -11.09 -11.01 -3.28
C ALA A 283 -11.95 -12.25 -3.55
N GLU A 284 -11.87 -13.22 -2.65
CA GLU A 284 -12.70 -14.40 -2.74
C GLU A 284 -14.17 -14.02 -2.65
N ALA A 285 -14.98 -14.63 -3.49
CA ALA A 285 -16.42 -14.59 -3.37
C ALA A 285 -16.77 -15.41 -2.13
N GLU A 286 -17.09 -14.72 -1.03
CA GLU A 286 -17.72 -15.39 0.12
C GLU A 286 -18.89 -16.23 -0.41
N ALA A 287 -18.73 -17.56 -0.32
CA ALA A 287 -19.83 -18.48 -0.49
C ALA A 287 -20.84 -18.06 0.58
N GLY A 288 -22.02 -17.64 0.16
CA GLY A 288 -22.99 -17.00 1.04
C GLY A 288 -23.46 -17.96 2.14
N ASP A 289 -22.69 -18.08 3.22
CA ASP A 289 -23.23 -18.33 4.53
C ASP A 289 -23.98 -17.06 4.87
N GLY A 290 -25.29 -17.11 4.67
CA GLY A 290 -26.22 -16.10 5.14
C GLY A 290 -26.16 -16.01 6.65
N LYS A 291 -25.13 -15.35 7.19
CA LYS A 291 -25.20 -14.73 8.50
C LYS A 291 -26.15 -13.55 8.35
N GLY A 292 -27.42 -13.83 8.61
CA GLY A 292 -28.30 -12.83 9.14
C GLY A 292 -27.57 -12.13 10.27
N GLU A 293 -27.52 -10.80 10.19
CA GLU A 293 -27.33 -9.95 11.35
C GLU A 293 -28.50 -10.25 12.28
N ASP A 294 -28.41 -11.28 13.12
CA ASP A 294 -29.26 -11.58 14.27
C ASP A 294 -28.80 -12.94 14.84
N ASP A 295 -27.80 -12.90 15.72
CA ASP A 295 -27.64 -13.79 16.90
C ASP A 295 -26.30 -13.42 17.56
N GLU A 296 -26.36 -12.35 18.36
CA GLU A 296 -25.52 -12.25 19.55
C GLU A 296 -25.82 -13.49 20.42
N ASP A 297 -24.78 -14.09 21.01
CA ASP A 297 -24.81 -15.17 21.99
C ASP A 297 -24.74 -16.62 21.44
N GLY A 298 -23.53 -17.02 21.02
CA GLY A 298 -23.06 -18.39 21.27
C GLY A 298 -22.20 -19.04 20.18
N ALA A 299 -20.87 -18.96 20.31
CA ALA A 299 -19.89 -20.04 20.06
C ALA A 299 -18.47 -19.44 19.97
N GLU A 300 -17.67 -19.60 21.03
CA GLU A 300 -16.26 -19.23 21.10
C GLU A 300 -15.29 -20.28 20.51
N ASP A 301 -15.78 -21.37 19.90
CA ASP A 301 -14.93 -22.52 19.54
C ASP A 301 -14.60 -22.64 18.03
N GLY A 302 -14.78 -21.59 17.23
CA GLY A 302 -14.53 -21.61 15.77
C GLY A 302 -13.56 -20.53 15.25
N ALA A 303 -12.95 -19.74 16.12
CA ALA A 303 -12.10 -18.61 15.73
C ALA A 303 -10.61 -18.95 15.57
N GLU A 304 -10.16 -20.15 16.00
CA GLU A 304 -8.73 -20.49 15.99
C GLU A 304 -8.21 -20.82 14.57
N ASP A 305 -8.98 -21.51 13.72
CA ASP A 305 -8.53 -21.90 12.38
C ASP A 305 -8.37 -20.71 11.41
N GLY A 306 -9.24 -19.70 11.51
CA GLY A 306 -9.17 -18.50 10.67
C GLY A 306 -8.00 -17.58 11.01
N ASP A 307 -7.59 -17.57 12.28
CA ASP A 307 -6.43 -16.80 12.74
C ASP A 307 -5.12 -17.44 12.26
N GLU A 308 -5.03 -18.77 12.19
CA GLU A 308 -3.85 -19.47 11.66
C GLU A 308 -3.68 -19.27 10.14
N GLU A 309 -4.76 -19.35 9.35
CA GLU A 309 -4.70 -19.09 7.90
C GLU A 309 -4.35 -17.63 7.61
N LEU A 310 -4.96 -16.69 8.34
CA LEU A 310 -4.63 -15.27 8.24
C LEU A 310 -3.18 -15.00 8.64
N ASP A 311 -2.70 -15.60 9.72
CA ASP A 311 -1.29 -15.47 10.13
C ASP A 311 -0.36 -16.06 9.06
N ALA A 312 -0.68 -17.23 8.48
CA ALA A 312 0.11 -17.82 7.40
C ALA A 312 0.08 -16.98 6.11
N PHE A 313 -1.05 -16.34 5.80
CA PHE A 313 -1.17 -15.38 4.70
C PHE A 313 -0.33 -14.12 4.95
N LEU A 314 -0.43 -13.53 6.15
CA LEU A 314 0.36 -12.38 6.55
C LEU A 314 1.86 -12.69 6.55
N ASP A 315 2.25 -13.89 6.97
CA ASP A 315 3.65 -14.31 6.95
C ASP A 315 4.16 -14.54 5.51
N ARG A 316 3.33 -15.04 4.58
CA ARG A 316 3.64 -15.11 3.14
C ARG A 316 3.78 -13.73 2.49
N LEU A 317 2.82 -12.85 2.77
CA LEU A 317 2.83 -11.46 2.31
C LEU A 317 4.07 -10.72 2.82
N ASP A 318 4.41 -10.94 4.10
CA ASP A 318 5.64 -10.43 4.67
C ASP A 318 6.84 -11.02 3.94
N ALA A 319 6.89 -12.34 3.70
CA ALA A 319 7.97 -13.03 2.99
C ALA A 319 8.14 -12.64 1.51
N ASP A 320 7.25 -11.83 0.94
CA ASP A 320 7.22 -11.48 -0.49
C ASP A 320 7.21 -12.75 -1.39
N GLU A 321 6.79 -13.89 -0.85
CA GLU A 321 6.81 -15.17 -1.53
C GLU A 321 5.59 -15.31 -2.44
N PRO A 322 5.77 -15.52 -3.75
CA PRO A 322 4.64 -15.69 -4.65
C PRO A 322 3.93 -17.01 -4.35
N GLY A 323 2.59 -17.00 -4.40
CA GLY A 323 1.78 -18.20 -4.23
C GLY A 323 1.99 -19.26 -5.33
N PRO A 324 1.36 -20.43 -5.22
CA PRO A 324 1.44 -21.45 -6.27
C PRO A 324 0.80 -20.96 -7.57
N LEU A 325 1.29 -21.47 -8.70
CA LEU A 325 0.69 -21.22 -10.01
C LEU A 325 -0.54 -22.12 -10.16
N ARG A 326 -1.69 -21.53 -10.48
CA ARG A 326 -3.00 -22.19 -10.54
C ARG A 326 -3.58 -22.09 -11.94
N GLU A 327 -4.19 -23.16 -12.43
CA GLU A 327 -5.08 -23.06 -13.59
C GLU A 327 -6.33 -22.28 -13.19
N ALA A 328 -6.80 -21.41 -14.09
CA ALA A 328 -8.00 -20.63 -13.87
C ALA A 328 -8.79 -20.39 -15.16
N VAL A 329 -10.09 -20.13 -15.02
CA VAL A 329 -10.96 -19.63 -16.08
C VAL A 329 -11.26 -18.16 -15.80
N LEU A 330 -10.91 -17.32 -16.76
CA LEU A 330 -11.19 -15.89 -16.75
C LEU A 330 -12.55 -15.64 -17.39
N HIS A 331 -13.46 -15.03 -16.65
CA HIS A 331 -14.75 -14.53 -17.11
C HIS A 331 -14.69 -13.02 -17.36
N GLY A 332 -14.99 -12.59 -18.59
CA GLY A 332 -14.97 -11.20 -19.02
C GLY A 332 -13.87 -10.91 -20.05
N ALA A 333 -13.96 -9.77 -20.72
CA ALA A 333 -12.94 -9.35 -21.69
C ALA A 333 -11.90 -8.46 -20.99
N PRO A 334 -10.65 -8.93 -20.75
CA PRO A 334 -9.63 -8.11 -20.11
C PRO A 334 -9.20 -6.93 -21.00
N TYR A 335 -9.16 -5.74 -20.40
CA TYR A 335 -8.57 -4.52 -20.95
C TYR A 335 -8.19 -3.58 -19.80
N ASP A 336 -7.42 -2.52 -20.06
CA ASP A 336 -7.06 -1.53 -19.02
C ASP A 336 -8.30 -0.92 -18.34
N GLY A 337 -8.49 -1.20 -17.05
CA GLY A 337 -9.66 -0.75 -16.29
C GLY A 337 -10.87 -1.70 -16.29
N ALA A 338 -10.76 -2.88 -16.90
CA ALA A 338 -11.83 -3.88 -16.89
C ALA A 338 -12.08 -4.45 -15.50
N GLU A 339 -13.27 -5.01 -15.32
CA GLU A 339 -13.61 -5.92 -14.22
C GLU A 339 -13.58 -7.34 -14.76
N ILE A 340 -13.12 -8.30 -13.96
CA ILE A 340 -13.06 -9.71 -14.32
C ILE A 340 -13.43 -10.58 -13.11
N LEU A 341 -13.75 -11.84 -13.39
CA LEU A 341 -13.90 -12.89 -12.40
C LEU A 341 -12.98 -14.03 -12.78
N LEU A 342 -12.32 -14.64 -11.80
CA LEU A 342 -11.47 -15.81 -11.97
C LEU A 342 -12.09 -16.98 -11.22
N VAL A 343 -12.18 -18.13 -11.88
CA VAL A 343 -12.46 -19.41 -11.23
C VAL A 343 -11.13 -20.18 -11.24
N SER A 344 -10.45 -20.24 -10.11
CA SER A 344 -9.10 -20.80 -9.97
C SER A 344 -9.11 -22.13 -9.24
N ALA A 345 -8.08 -22.96 -9.48
CA ALA A 345 -7.86 -24.16 -8.69
C ALA A 345 -7.68 -23.82 -7.20
N ALA A 346 -8.12 -24.70 -6.32
CA ALA A 346 -7.86 -24.56 -4.89
C ALA A 346 -6.35 -24.58 -4.61
N THR A 347 -5.93 -23.86 -3.56
CA THR A 347 -4.56 -23.93 -3.06
C THR A 347 -4.30 -25.29 -2.40
N GLU A 348 -5.33 -25.84 -1.75
CA GLU A 348 -5.30 -27.17 -1.15
C GLU A 348 -5.57 -28.26 -2.20
N PRO A 349 -4.88 -29.41 -2.12
CA PRO A 349 -5.15 -30.55 -2.99
C PRO A 349 -6.62 -30.98 -2.86
N ASP A 350 -7.29 -31.21 -3.99
CA ASP A 350 -8.68 -31.66 -4.08
C ASP A 350 -9.76 -30.72 -3.47
N GLY A 351 -9.39 -29.48 -3.11
CA GLY A 351 -10.34 -28.47 -2.68
C GLY A 351 -11.30 -27.99 -3.79
N PRO A 352 -12.46 -27.43 -3.44
CA PRO A 352 -13.39 -26.87 -4.42
C PRO A 352 -12.76 -25.69 -5.18
N PRO A 353 -13.14 -25.46 -6.44
CA PRO A 353 -12.63 -24.32 -7.21
C PRO A 353 -12.99 -23.00 -6.51
N VAL A 354 -12.01 -22.10 -6.42
CA VAL A 354 -12.16 -20.81 -5.76
C VAL A 354 -12.66 -19.79 -6.77
N VAL A 355 -13.73 -19.09 -6.42
CA VAL A 355 -14.26 -18.00 -7.24
C VAL A 355 -13.73 -16.68 -6.69
N GLU A 356 -12.88 -16.02 -7.45
CA GLU A 356 -12.26 -14.76 -7.09
C GLU A 356 -12.86 -13.61 -7.93
N ARG A 357 -13.20 -12.51 -7.28
CA ARG A 357 -13.75 -11.31 -7.90
C ARG A 357 -12.72 -10.19 -7.92
N SER A 358 -12.64 -9.44 -9.01
CA SER A 358 -11.83 -8.23 -9.00
C SER A 358 -12.36 -7.26 -7.94
N THR A 359 -11.46 -6.73 -7.11
CA THR A 359 -11.65 -5.60 -6.16
C THR A 359 -10.96 -4.33 -6.66
N GLY A 360 -9.98 -4.48 -7.56
CA GLY A 360 -9.34 -3.42 -8.33
C GLY A 360 -9.66 -3.51 -9.83
N PRO A 361 -9.23 -2.52 -10.63
CA PRO A 361 -9.26 -2.62 -12.09
C PRO A 361 -8.15 -3.53 -12.62
N VAL A 362 -8.35 -4.16 -13.78
CA VAL A 362 -7.28 -4.83 -14.53
C VAL A 362 -6.17 -3.83 -14.91
N LEU A 363 -4.92 -4.16 -14.58
CA LEU A 363 -3.72 -3.36 -14.85
C LEU A 363 -2.79 -4.08 -15.85
N PRO A 364 -2.90 -3.81 -17.16
CA PRO A 364 -2.07 -4.46 -18.17
C PRO A 364 -0.58 -4.17 -18.04
N LEU A 365 0.23 -5.22 -18.13
CA LEU A 365 1.68 -5.12 -18.14
C LEU A 365 2.21 -5.11 -19.57
N SER A 366 2.96 -4.06 -19.90
CA SER A 366 3.76 -4.05 -21.13
C SER A 366 5.03 -4.87 -20.90
N GLU A 367 5.66 -5.41 -21.95
CA GLU A 367 6.93 -6.15 -21.84
C GLU A 367 8.01 -5.40 -21.05
N GLY A 368 8.17 -4.08 -21.28
CA GLY A 368 9.12 -3.26 -20.51
C GLY A 368 8.73 -3.07 -19.04
N ALA A 369 7.45 -3.22 -18.69
CA ALA A 369 7.00 -3.25 -17.29
C ALA A 369 7.37 -4.58 -16.63
N VAL A 370 7.14 -5.69 -17.34
CA VAL A 370 7.52 -7.04 -16.91
C VAL A 370 9.02 -7.12 -16.64
N ARG A 371 9.86 -6.62 -17.57
CA ARG A 371 11.33 -6.59 -17.36
C ARG A 371 11.73 -5.80 -16.12
N ARG A 372 11.08 -4.65 -15.85
CA ARG A 372 11.34 -3.85 -14.65
C ARG A 372 10.88 -4.56 -13.38
N LEU A 373 9.71 -5.19 -13.41
CA LEU A 373 9.19 -5.98 -12.29
C LEU A 373 10.16 -7.10 -11.91
N PHE A 374 10.65 -7.87 -12.89
CA PHE A 374 11.66 -8.91 -12.62
C PHE A 374 12.98 -8.33 -12.13
N ALA A 375 13.47 -7.24 -12.71
CA ALA A 375 14.68 -6.59 -12.23
C ALA A 375 14.52 -6.06 -10.80
N ASP A 376 13.34 -5.56 -10.43
CA ASP A 376 13.05 -5.10 -9.08
C ASP A 376 12.94 -6.28 -8.10
N ARG A 377 12.29 -7.39 -8.49
CA ARG A 377 12.28 -8.64 -7.72
C ARG A 377 13.67 -9.24 -7.54
N GLU A 378 14.49 -9.24 -8.59
CA GLU A 378 15.88 -9.70 -8.52
C GLU A 378 16.70 -8.82 -7.57
N ARG A 379 16.47 -7.51 -7.56
CA ARG A 379 17.09 -6.60 -6.59
C ARG A 379 16.64 -6.86 -5.16
N VAL A 380 15.37 -7.20 -4.94
CA VAL A 380 14.84 -7.58 -3.62
C VAL A 380 15.49 -8.88 -3.16
N ARG A 381 15.48 -9.93 -3.99
CA ARG A 381 16.16 -11.20 -3.71
C ARG A 381 17.66 -11.05 -3.48
N ALA A 382 18.34 -10.21 -4.25
CA ALA A 382 19.75 -9.94 -4.05
C ALA A 382 20.02 -9.18 -2.73
N ARG A 383 19.06 -8.42 -2.21
CA ARG A 383 19.16 -7.81 -0.87
C ARG A 383 18.90 -8.85 0.22
N GLU A 384 17.90 -9.70 0.04
CA GLU A 384 17.61 -10.82 0.96
C GLU A 384 18.81 -11.75 1.09
N ARG A 385 19.40 -12.21 -0.02
CA ARG A 385 20.62 -13.02 0.00
C ARG A 385 21.76 -12.35 0.74
N ARG A 386 21.97 -11.04 0.53
CA ARG A 386 22.98 -10.29 1.29
C ARG A 386 22.64 -10.21 2.76
N GLN A 387 21.36 -10.14 3.11
CA GLN A 387 20.90 -10.13 4.49
C GLN A 387 21.09 -11.51 5.14
N GLU A 388 20.86 -12.59 4.40
CA GLU A 388 21.17 -13.97 4.80
C GLU A 388 22.68 -14.16 4.97
N GLU A 389 23.50 -13.75 4.00
CA GLU A 389 24.97 -13.78 4.12
C GLU A 389 25.47 -13.00 5.34
N LEU A 390 24.88 -11.83 5.60
CA LEU A 390 25.17 -11.05 6.80
C LEU A 390 24.72 -11.78 8.07
N ARG A 391 23.55 -12.43 8.04
CA ARG A 391 23.05 -13.24 9.16
C ARG A 391 23.97 -14.41 9.44
N ASP A 392 24.40 -15.15 8.43
CA ASP A 392 25.32 -16.28 8.59
C ASP A 392 26.69 -15.84 9.13
N ALA A 393 27.22 -14.72 8.60
CA ALA A 393 28.45 -14.12 9.10
C ALA A 393 28.32 -13.67 10.56
N VAL A 394 27.17 -13.11 10.93
CA VAL A 394 26.86 -12.72 12.31
C VAL A 394 26.71 -13.95 13.20
N VAL A 395 25.97 -14.98 12.80
CA VAL A 395 25.81 -16.25 13.52
C VAL A 395 27.18 -16.86 13.83
N GLY A 396 28.09 -16.92 12.84
CA GLY A 396 29.44 -17.46 13.03
C GLY A 396 30.32 -16.62 13.98
N ALA A 397 30.05 -15.32 14.12
CA ALA A 397 30.75 -14.43 15.03
C ALA A 397 30.08 -14.31 16.41
N MET A 398 28.82 -14.73 16.54
CA MET A 398 28.05 -14.64 17.76
C MET A 398 28.42 -15.78 18.70
N THR A 399 28.77 -15.41 19.93
CA THR A 399 28.82 -16.33 21.06
C THR A 399 27.63 -16.08 21.97
N ALA A 400 27.08 -17.16 22.54
CA ALA A 400 26.16 -17.06 23.65
C ALA A 400 26.85 -16.30 24.78
N GLY A 401 26.27 -15.19 25.19
CA GLY A 401 26.87 -14.27 26.14
C GLY A 401 25.84 -13.57 27.00
N ASP A 402 26.28 -12.56 27.73
CA ASP A 402 25.43 -11.72 28.56
C ASP A 402 24.43 -10.88 27.74
N VAL A 403 23.67 -10.05 28.45
CA VAL A 403 22.64 -9.15 27.91
C VAL A 403 23.16 -8.32 26.74
N ARG A 404 22.45 -8.37 25.60
CA ARG A 404 22.78 -7.56 24.40
C ARG A 404 21.95 -6.30 24.33
N GLN A 405 22.54 -5.23 23.83
CA GLN A 405 21.92 -3.90 23.82
C GLN A 405 22.17 -3.16 22.52
N TRP A 406 21.09 -2.65 21.94
CA TRP A 406 21.10 -1.76 20.79
C TRP A 406 20.47 -0.42 21.16
N ARG A 407 20.98 0.66 20.56
CA ARG A 407 20.53 2.03 20.84
C ARG A 407 20.51 2.86 19.58
N ALA A 408 19.71 3.92 19.59
CA ALA A 408 19.73 4.97 18.58
C ALA A 408 21.16 5.44 18.29
N GLY A 409 21.55 5.31 17.02
CA GLY A 409 22.89 5.63 16.54
C GLY A 409 23.07 7.12 16.24
N GLY A 410 24.27 7.49 15.77
CA GLY A 410 24.53 8.87 15.31
C GLY A 410 23.61 9.30 14.16
N VAL A 411 23.24 8.37 13.27
CA VAL A 411 22.32 8.61 12.14
C VAL A 411 20.91 8.97 12.64
N ASP A 412 20.42 8.29 13.67
CA ASP A 412 19.10 8.57 14.25
C ASP A 412 19.05 9.94 14.91
N ARG A 413 20.13 10.31 15.61
CA ARG A 413 20.28 11.64 16.22
C ARG A 413 20.38 12.73 15.15
N LEU A 414 21.16 12.52 14.10
CA LEU A 414 21.26 13.46 12.97
C LEU A 414 19.90 13.64 12.29
N ALA A 415 19.18 12.55 12.01
CA ALA A 415 17.84 12.61 11.43
C ALA A 415 16.85 13.35 12.34
N SER A 416 16.98 13.17 13.67
CA SER A 416 16.19 13.91 14.65
C SER A 416 16.49 15.40 14.64
N VAL A 417 17.77 15.79 14.54
CA VAL A 417 18.17 17.21 14.40
C VAL A 417 17.63 17.81 13.10
N VAL A 418 17.74 17.10 11.98
CA VAL A 418 17.19 17.57 10.69
C VAL A 418 15.69 17.74 10.77
N MET A 419 14.96 16.80 11.38
CA MET A 419 13.51 16.94 11.60
C MET A 419 13.16 18.14 12.47
N ALA A 420 13.91 18.39 13.55
CA ALA A 420 13.69 19.55 14.42
C ALA A 420 13.95 20.87 13.69
N LEU A 421 15.03 20.95 12.91
CA LEU A 421 15.35 22.13 12.09
C LEU A 421 14.26 22.36 11.03
N TRP A 422 13.75 21.30 10.42
CA TRP A 422 12.67 21.41 9.43
C TRP A 422 11.36 21.86 10.08
N GLY A 423 11.02 21.34 11.26
CA GLY A 423 9.88 21.82 12.05
C GLY A 423 10.01 23.30 12.41
N LEU A 424 11.19 23.74 12.84
CA LEU A 424 11.48 25.15 13.15
C LEU A 424 11.37 26.04 11.89
N PHE A 425 11.86 25.57 10.75
CA PHE A 425 11.75 26.27 9.47
C PHE A 425 10.28 26.46 9.06
N LEU A 426 9.49 25.38 9.09
CA LEU A 426 8.05 25.45 8.82
C LEU A 426 7.35 26.42 9.77
N CYS A 427 7.72 26.42 11.05
CA CYS A 427 7.14 27.33 12.03
C CYS A 427 7.55 28.78 11.78
N ARG A 428 8.81 29.05 11.43
CA ARG A 428 9.24 30.40 11.10
C ARG A 428 8.43 30.96 9.95
N ASP A 429 8.29 30.20 8.87
CA ASP A 429 7.51 30.63 7.69
C ASP A 429 6.02 30.78 8.04
N TRP A 430 5.50 29.91 8.91
CA TRP A 430 4.12 29.99 9.39
C TRP A 430 3.89 31.11 10.42
N PHE A 431 4.86 31.52 11.22
CA PHE A 431 4.65 32.61 12.19
C PHE A 431 5.02 33.98 11.61
N ALA A 432 5.89 34.04 10.60
CA ALA A 432 6.31 35.30 9.99
C ALA A 432 5.17 36.02 9.24
N ASP A 433 4.05 35.33 8.95
CA ASP A 433 2.88 35.96 8.36
C ASP A 433 1.92 36.47 9.44
N PRO A 434 1.78 37.80 9.62
CA PRO A 434 0.90 38.40 10.62
C PRO A 434 -0.60 38.12 10.37
N GLY A 435 -0.97 37.53 9.22
CA GLY A 435 -2.34 37.14 8.89
C GLY A 435 -2.83 35.84 9.55
N ASN A 436 -1.95 35.06 10.18
CA ASN A 436 -2.28 33.70 10.61
C ASN A 436 -3.17 33.65 11.86
N GLY A 437 -4.33 33.02 11.71
CA GLY A 437 -5.36 32.92 12.76
C GLY A 437 -4.93 32.05 13.95
N PHE A 438 -5.52 32.32 15.13
CA PHE A 438 -5.28 31.60 16.39
C PHE A 438 -5.29 30.07 16.26
N TRP A 439 -6.18 29.51 15.42
CA TRP A 439 -6.25 28.06 15.19
C TRP A 439 -5.00 27.47 14.55
N GLN A 440 -4.32 28.21 13.68
CA GLN A 440 -3.09 27.76 13.05
C GLN A 440 -1.91 27.79 14.02
N ALA A 441 -1.86 28.78 14.92
CA ALA A 441 -0.92 28.79 16.04
C ALA A 441 -1.16 27.58 16.96
N GLY A 442 -2.43 27.28 17.28
CA GLY A 442 -2.81 26.09 18.03
C GLY A 442 -2.42 24.77 17.34
N LEU A 443 -2.66 24.65 16.03
CA LEU A 443 -2.27 23.46 15.26
C LEU A 443 -0.75 23.27 15.24
N THR A 444 -0.01 24.36 15.02
CA THR A 444 1.46 24.36 15.02
C THR A 444 2.01 23.93 16.38
N GLU A 445 1.42 24.42 17.47
CA GLU A 445 1.78 24.00 18.83
C GLU A 445 1.50 22.52 19.06
N VAL A 446 0.30 22.04 18.70
CA VAL A 446 -0.07 20.62 18.83
C VAL A 446 0.87 19.72 18.02
N LEU A 447 1.14 20.07 16.76
CA LEU A 447 2.05 19.31 15.89
C LEU A 447 3.49 19.34 16.41
N GLY A 448 3.94 20.46 16.95
CA GLY A 448 5.27 20.59 17.53
C GLY A 448 5.45 19.80 18.82
N VAL A 449 4.46 19.82 19.71
CA VAL A 449 4.42 18.96 20.90
C VAL A 449 4.42 17.49 20.49
N LEU A 450 3.58 17.08 19.53
CA LEU A 450 3.58 15.71 19.02
C LEU A 450 4.94 15.35 18.40
N GLY A 451 5.52 16.26 17.61
CA GLY A 451 6.84 16.15 17.02
C GLY A 451 7.95 15.97 18.06
N ALA A 452 7.88 16.67 19.19
CA ALA A 452 8.81 16.55 20.30
C ALA A 452 8.80 15.15 20.93
N PHE A 453 7.62 14.57 21.16
CA PHE A 453 7.50 13.19 21.63
C PHE A 453 8.02 12.18 20.61
N TRP A 454 7.73 12.39 19.31
CA TRP A 454 8.28 11.58 18.23
C TRP A 454 9.82 11.65 18.18
N LEU A 455 10.39 12.85 18.35
CA LEU A 455 11.84 13.06 18.42
C LEU A 455 12.46 12.32 19.61
N ALA A 456 11.81 12.36 20.78
CA ALA A 456 12.27 11.66 21.98
C ALA A 456 12.33 10.14 21.75
N VAL A 457 11.30 9.56 21.11
CA VAL A 457 11.29 8.13 20.75
C VAL A 457 12.38 7.82 19.73
N LYS A 458 12.47 8.59 18.66
CA LYS A 458 13.42 8.38 17.56
C LYS A 458 14.89 8.50 18.01
N SER A 459 15.19 9.42 18.92
CA SER A 459 16.56 9.64 19.41
C SER A 459 16.92 8.81 20.65
N GLY A 460 15.91 8.31 21.37
CA GLY A 460 16.07 7.65 22.67
C GLY A 460 15.73 6.17 22.70
N TRP A 461 15.33 5.57 21.57
CA TRP A 461 15.01 4.14 21.53
C TRP A 461 16.22 3.29 21.93
N ARG A 462 15.91 2.24 22.69
CA ARG A 462 16.84 1.21 23.12
C ARG A 462 16.11 -0.12 23.05
N LEU A 463 16.79 -1.12 22.51
CA LEU A 463 16.33 -2.49 22.51
C LEU A 463 17.36 -3.31 23.29
N THR A 464 16.90 -4.10 24.24
CA THR A 464 17.76 -4.95 25.06
C THR A 464 17.26 -6.38 24.95
N ALA A 465 18.13 -7.32 24.59
CA ALA A 465 17.81 -8.75 24.56
C ALA A 465 18.39 -9.41 25.80
N ASP A 466 17.57 -10.19 26.51
CA ASP A 466 17.94 -11.01 27.65
C ASP A 466 17.35 -12.43 27.53
N ARG A 467 17.55 -13.27 28.56
CA ARG A 467 17.03 -14.65 28.56
C ARG A 467 15.51 -14.75 28.40
N SER A 468 14.78 -13.75 28.87
CA SER A 468 13.32 -13.76 28.96
C SER A 468 12.66 -13.20 27.70
N GLY A 469 13.38 -12.40 26.92
CA GLY A 469 12.83 -11.78 25.72
C GLY A 469 13.56 -10.50 25.33
N LEU A 470 12.81 -9.65 24.63
CA LEU A 470 13.22 -8.33 24.22
C LEU A 470 12.57 -7.27 25.12
N TRP A 471 13.37 -6.30 25.53
CA TRP A 471 12.92 -5.11 26.24
C TRP A 471 13.05 -3.91 25.33
N LEU A 472 11.92 -3.31 24.99
CA LEU A 472 11.84 -2.10 24.18
C LEU A 472 11.59 -0.89 25.08
N ARG A 473 12.46 0.11 25.01
CA ARG A 473 12.25 1.37 25.72
C ARG A 473 11.19 2.22 25.01
N GLY A 474 10.00 2.31 25.60
CA GLY A 474 8.89 3.12 25.10
C GLY A 474 8.72 4.46 25.81
N LEU A 475 7.71 5.24 25.38
CA LEU A 475 7.33 6.51 26.01
C LEU A 475 6.90 6.32 27.48
N ARG A 476 6.00 5.36 27.72
CA ARG A 476 5.40 5.08 29.04
C ARG A 476 6.28 4.21 29.94
N GLY A 477 7.31 3.56 29.40
CA GLY A 477 8.18 2.66 30.14
C GLY A 477 8.79 1.58 29.23
N PRO A 478 9.64 0.71 29.79
CA PRO A 478 10.13 -0.46 29.08
C PRO A 478 8.98 -1.47 28.89
N ARG A 479 8.85 -2.00 27.67
CA ARG A 479 7.90 -3.05 27.32
C ARG A 479 8.65 -4.35 27.12
N HIS A 480 8.25 -5.40 27.83
CA HIS A 480 8.76 -6.75 27.64
C HIS A 480 8.01 -7.42 26.50
N ILE A 481 8.75 -8.13 25.66
CA ILE A 481 8.26 -8.92 24.55
C ILE A 481 8.91 -10.29 24.72
N PRO A 482 8.17 -11.31 25.18
CA PRO A 482 8.68 -12.67 25.28
C PRO A 482 9.24 -13.16 23.94
N TRP A 483 10.27 -14.00 23.97
CA TRP A 483 10.86 -14.55 22.74
C TRP A 483 9.84 -15.31 21.88
N ASP A 484 8.89 -15.98 22.52
CA ASP A 484 7.85 -16.79 21.86
C ASP A 484 6.78 -15.91 21.19
N ASP A 485 6.65 -14.65 21.61
CA ASP A 485 5.73 -13.69 21.00
C ASP A 485 6.35 -12.97 19.80
N VAL A 486 7.69 -12.99 19.65
CA VAL A 486 8.37 -12.36 18.52
C VAL A 486 8.03 -13.12 17.25
N ARG A 487 7.38 -12.44 16.29
CA ARG A 487 6.97 -13.05 15.01
C ARG A 487 7.96 -12.74 13.91
N SER A 488 8.33 -11.47 13.74
CA SER A 488 9.23 -11.07 12.68
C SER A 488 10.06 -9.84 13.06
N VAL A 489 11.33 -9.87 12.65
CA VAL A 489 12.25 -8.73 12.75
C VAL A 489 12.75 -8.44 11.35
N ARG A 490 12.37 -7.31 10.76
CA ARG A 490 12.69 -6.99 9.37
C ARG A 490 13.08 -5.53 9.19
N ARG A 491 13.85 -5.28 8.12
CA ARG A 491 14.12 -3.93 7.65
C ARG A 491 13.35 -3.67 6.36
N GLU A 492 12.29 -2.89 6.45
CA GLU A 492 11.56 -2.39 5.28
C GLU A 492 12.19 -1.09 4.79
N SER A 493 13.08 -1.17 3.80
CA SER A 493 13.75 -0.02 3.17
C SER A 493 14.43 0.96 4.16
N THR A 494 13.70 1.97 4.63
CA THR A 494 14.13 2.98 5.62
C THR A 494 13.64 2.71 7.04
N ARG A 495 12.91 1.62 7.29
CA ARG A 495 12.28 1.33 8.59
C ARG A 495 12.79 0.01 9.15
N LEU A 496 13.11 0.00 10.43
CA LEU A 496 13.22 -1.21 11.24
C LEU A 496 11.84 -1.52 11.78
N ARG A 497 11.33 -2.72 11.52
CA ARG A 497 10.03 -3.21 11.99
C ARG A 497 10.24 -4.46 12.85
N LEU A 498 9.71 -4.41 14.06
CA LEU A 498 9.64 -5.53 15.00
C LEU A 498 8.16 -5.84 15.23
N ARG A 499 7.73 -7.06 14.88
CA ARG A 499 6.35 -7.53 15.06
C ARG A 499 6.31 -8.60 16.13
N TRP A 500 5.31 -8.53 17.01
CA TRP A 500 5.02 -9.57 17.99
C TRP A 500 3.51 -9.74 18.13
N ARG A 501 3.06 -10.73 18.91
CA ARG A 501 1.63 -11.02 19.10
C ARG A 501 0.87 -9.77 19.58
N GLY A 502 -0.06 -9.30 18.75
CA GLY A 502 -0.97 -8.19 19.05
C GLY A 502 -0.41 -6.77 18.88
N ASP A 503 0.84 -6.56 18.48
CA ASP A 503 1.38 -5.21 18.27
C ASP A 503 2.64 -5.16 17.39
N SER A 504 3.08 -3.96 17.00
CA SER A 504 4.31 -3.76 16.25
C SER A 504 5.02 -2.46 16.62
N TRP A 505 6.34 -2.47 16.44
CA TRP A 505 7.18 -1.30 16.63
C TRP A 505 7.94 -0.99 15.36
N THR A 506 7.93 0.29 14.98
CA THR A 506 8.65 0.77 13.81
C THR A 506 9.52 1.97 14.13
N VAL A 507 10.77 1.96 13.67
CA VAL A 507 11.64 3.14 13.69
C VAL A 507 12.19 3.40 12.30
N SER A 508 12.09 4.65 11.86
CA SER A 508 12.59 5.09 10.57
C SER A 508 14.01 5.67 10.71
N ALA A 509 14.92 5.26 9.83
CA ALA A 509 16.24 5.87 9.64
C ALA A 509 16.50 6.16 8.16
N PRO A 510 17.09 7.32 7.82
CA PRO A 510 17.39 7.65 6.43
C PRO A 510 18.37 6.64 5.82
N TYR A 511 18.05 6.14 4.62
CA TYR A 511 18.87 5.16 3.94
C TYR A 511 20.10 5.81 3.29
N TRP A 512 21.30 5.35 3.65
CA TRP A 512 22.56 5.80 3.07
C TRP A 512 23.21 4.78 2.14
N GLY A 513 22.42 4.06 1.31
CA GLY A 513 22.95 2.98 0.47
C GLY A 513 24.06 3.35 -0.50
N ARG A 514 24.14 4.62 -0.93
CA ARG A 514 25.29 5.10 -1.70
C ARG A 514 26.58 5.10 -0.87
N LEU A 515 26.48 5.48 0.40
CA LEU A 515 27.59 5.50 1.35
C LEU A 515 28.01 4.07 1.73
N GLN A 516 27.05 3.18 1.97
CA GLN A 516 27.29 1.75 2.20
C GLN A 516 28.05 1.12 1.02
N ARG A 517 27.62 1.38 -0.23
CA ARG A 517 28.33 0.88 -1.43
C ARG A 517 29.72 1.48 -1.61
N ARG A 518 29.92 2.75 -1.22
CA ARG A 518 31.20 3.45 -1.43
C ARG A 518 32.23 3.13 -0.36
N TRP A 519 31.81 2.90 0.88
CA TRP A 519 32.69 2.73 2.04
C TRP A 519 32.60 1.36 2.72
N GLY A 520 31.78 0.44 2.22
CA GLY A 520 31.62 -0.91 2.77
C GLY A 520 30.98 -0.95 4.16
N LEU A 521 30.42 0.16 4.66
CA LEU A 521 29.82 0.23 5.99
C LEU A 521 28.41 -0.36 5.99
N SER A 522 28.22 -1.49 6.69
CA SER A 522 26.90 -2.04 6.97
C SER A 522 26.06 -1.08 7.79
N HIS A 523 24.78 -0.91 7.45
CA HIS A 523 23.90 -0.07 8.24
C HIS A 523 23.66 -0.73 9.61
N PRO A 524 23.68 0.01 10.74
CA PRO A 524 23.50 -0.59 12.06
C PRO A 524 22.22 -1.42 12.20
N TYR A 525 21.17 -1.04 11.48
CA TYR A 525 19.91 -1.79 11.49
C TYR A 525 19.99 -3.12 10.75
N ASP A 526 20.85 -3.25 9.72
CA ASP A 526 21.03 -4.54 9.03
C ASP A 526 21.68 -5.55 9.98
N VAL A 527 22.67 -5.10 10.75
CA VAL A 527 23.34 -5.92 11.78
C VAL A 527 22.37 -6.29 12.90
N LEU A 528 21.59 -5.33 13.39
CA LEU A 528 20.57 -5.58 14.42
C LEU A 528 19.54 -6.62 13.97
N VAL A 529 19.03 -6.50 12.74
CA VAL A 529 18.05 -7.46 12.19
C VAL A 529 18.67 -8.84 12.03
N ALA A 530 19.92 -8.92 11.56
CA ALA A 530 20.67 -10.17 11.44
C ALA A 530 20.86 -10.84 12.81
N GLU A 531 21.30 -10.09 13.83
CA GLU A 531 21.50 -10.60 15.20
C GLU A 531 20.19 -11.09 15.84
N LEU A 532 19.11 -10.30 15.75
CA LEU A 532 17.82 -10.69 16.30
C LEU A 532 17.19 -11.87 15.55
N GLY A 533 17.30 -11.89 14.22
CA GLY A 533 16.85 -13.01 13.41
C GLY A 533 17.63 -14.30 13.72
N ALA A 534 18.93 -14.18 14.02
CA ALA A 534 19.74 -15.30 14.49
C ALA A 534 19.24 -15.84 15.85
N MET A 535 19.07 -14.96 16.85
CA MET A 535 18.57 -15.35 18.18
C MET A 535 17.14 -15.91 18.18
N HIS A 536 16.31 -15.43 17.25
CA HIS A 536 14.95 -15.93 17.12
C HIS A 536 14.93 -17.37 16.60
N ALA A 537 15.73 -17.66 15.57
CA ALA A 537 15.78 -19.00 14.96
C ALA A 537 16.62 -20.02 15.73
N ASP A 538 17.68 -19.58 16.41
CA ASP A 538 18.52 -20.45 17.24
C ASP A 538 18.46 -20.01 18.71
N VAL A 539 17.82 -20.86 19.53
CA VAL A 539 17.67 -20.66 20.97
C VAL A 539 19.03 -20.61 21.67
N LEU A 540 20.05 -21.30 21.16
CA LEU A 540 21.39 -21.33 21.76
C LEU A 540 22.12 -20.00 21.63
N LEU A 541 21.74 -19.17 20.66
CA LEU A 541 22.31 -17.83 20.46
C LEU A 541 21.65 -16.77 21.35
N ARG A 542 20.58 -17.12 22.08
CA ARG A 542 19.90 -16.19 22.98
C ARG A 542 20.79 -15.85 24.18
N PRO A 543 20.74 -14.60 24.68
CA PRO A 543 21.48 -14.22 25.87
C PRO A 543 21.08 -15.07 27.08
N THR A 544 22.04 -15.46 27.91
CA THR A 544 21.78 -16.26 29.13
C THR A 544 21.56 -15.39 30.38
N GLY A 545 22.05 -14.15 30.34
CA GLY A 545 21.88 -13.17 31.43
C GLY A 545 20.47 -12.58 31.51
N GLU A 546 20.11 -12.08 32.69
CA GLU A 546 18.92 -11.25 32.90
C GLU A 546 19.26 -9.77 32.84
N SER A 547 18.41 -8.99 32.19
CA SER A 547 18.59 -7.55 32.16
C SER A 547 18.20 -6.90 33.48
N GLY A 548 19.07 -6.04 34.00
CA GLY A 548 18.77 -5.19 35.16
C GLY A 548 17.86 -4.01 34.80
N ALA A 549 17.25 -3.36 35.81
CA ALA A 549 16.37 -2.19 35.58
C ALA A 549 17.05 -1.04 34.80
N ARG A 550 18.36 -0.84 35.00
CA ARG A 550 19.16 0.16 34.27
C ARG A 550 19.36 -0.18 32.79
N GLU A 551 19.30 -1.46 32.45
CA GLU A 551 19.52 -1.98 31.10
C GLU A 551 18.23 -1.98 30.29
N ARG A 552 17.09 -2.29 30.93
CA ARG A 552 15.74 -2.13 30.38
C ARG A 552 15.43 -0.67 30.05
N GLY A 553 16.02 0.25 30.81
CA GLY A 553 15.91 1.69 30.60
C GLY A 553 14.66 2.30 31.22
N GLY A 554 14.70 3.61 31.49
CA GLY A 554 13.57 4.36 32.05
C GLY A 554 12.60 4.85 30.97
N PRO A 555 11.44 5.40 31.35
CA PRO A 555 10.50 6.00 30.41
C PRO A 555 11.14 7.16 29.60
N LEU A 556 10.66 7.38 28.37
CA LEU A 556 11.11 8.48 27.51
C LEU A 556 10.24 9.73 27.60
N TRP A 557 9.07 9.66 28.22
CA TRP A 557 8.18 10.83 28.37
C TRP A 557 8.85 12.07 29.01
N PRO A 558 9.79 11.97 29.98
CA PRO A 558 10.41 13.18 30.54
C PRO A 558 11.21 13.96 29.51
N LEU A 559 11.88 13.26 28.59
CA LEU A 559 12.59 13.89 27.46
C LEU A 559 11.60 14.51 26.47
N GLY A 560 10.49 13.83 26.18
CA GLY A 560 9.43 14.37 25.34
C GLY A 560 8.83 15.66 25.91
N VAL A 561 8.54 15.69 27.21
CA VAL A 561 8.06 16.90 27.91
C VAL A 561 9.10 18.02 27.85
N LEU A 562 10.38 17.74 28.10
CA LEU A 562 11.43 18.76 27.99
C LEU A 562 11.50 19.35 26.57
N LEU A 563 11.48 18.50 25.54
CA LEU A 563 11.49 18.94 24.14
C LEU A 563 10.24 19.74 23.77
N ALA A 564 9.07 19.35 24.30
CA ALA A 564 7.82 20.07 24.11
C ALA A 564 7.89 21.46 24.76
N LEU A 565 8.42 21.57 25.99
CA LEU A 565 8.61 22.88 26.64
C LEU A 565 9.58 23.79 25.87
N VAL A 566 10.67 23.24 25.36
CA VAL A 566 11.62 23.98 24.51
C VAL A 566 10.94 24.46 23.23
N TRP A 567 10.11 23.60 22.64
CA TRP A 567 9.31 23.96 21.47
C TRP A 567 8.34 25.12 21.76
N THR A 568 7.50 24.99 22.80
CA THR A 568 6.55 26.02 23.21
C THR A 568 7.26 27.35 23.48
N ALA A 569 8.42 27.30 24.16
CA ALA A 569 9.22 28.49 24.42
C ALA A 569 9.74 29.13 23.11
N ALA A 570 10.18 28.33 22.13
CA ALA A 570 10.61 28.81 20.83
C ALA A 570 9.45 29.45 20.05
N VAL A 571 8.27 28.83 20.05
CA VAL A 571 7.06 29.38 19.41
C VAL A 571 6.68 30.72 20.05
N VAL A 572 6.63 30.79 21.39
CA VAL A 572 6.31 32.03 22.13
C VAL A 572 7.36 33.11 21.85
N TRP A 573 8.64 32.75 21.80
CA TRP A 573 9.71 33.69 21.52
C TRP A 573 9.63 34.26 20.10
N VAL A 574 9.35 33.42 19.10
CA VAL A 574 9.14 33.86 17.71
C VAL A 574 7.91 34.76 17.62
N ALA A 575 6.79 34.37 18.24
CA ALA A 575 5.57 35.17 18.26
C ALA A 575 5.78 36.54 18.95
N ALA A 576 6.49 36.56 20.08
CA ALA A 576 6.82 37.80 20.79
C ALA A 576 7.83 38.68 20.03
N GLY A 577 8.79 38.07 19.33
CA GLY A 577 9.77 38.77 18.51
C GLY A 577 9.17 39.47 17.29
N LEU A 578 8.04 38.96 16.77
CA LEU A 578 7.28 39.58 15.68
C LEU A 578 6.35 40.71 16.14
N SER A 579 6.05 40.77 17.45
CA SER A 579 5.23 41.82 18.05
C SER A 579 6.00 43.10 18.40
N ARG A 580 7.33 43.07 18.26
CA ARG A 580 8.24 44.22 18.40
C ARG A 580 8.68 44.67 17.02
#